data_AF-A0A1H5S8B9-F1
#
_entry.id   AF-A0A1H5S8B9-F1
#
_cell.length_a   1.000
_cell.length_b   1.000
_cell.length_c   1.000
_cell.angle_alpha   90.00
_cell.angle_beta   90.00
_cell.angle_gamma   90.00
#
_symmetry.space_group_name_H-M   'P 1'
#
loop_
_entity.id
_entity.type
_entity.pdbx_description
1 polymer ?
#
loop_
_entity_poly.entity_id
_entity_poly.type
_entity_poly.pdbx_seq_one_letter_code
_entity_poly.pdbx_strand_id
1 'polypeptide(L)'
;MFVFHEIIKRPLIENSPLFLQNKLQELKDFNWGTYFKSAVLTVLISFFVGAVSHILWDSMTHWDGYMVQRFSVFNLEVFTVPLFKIAQHASSIIGLSWILFYIYKLAEKNKNIKIIDFNYWFLSILFAVVLIAVRFYFGTQLNKIGNAVVSIISPLVLAITFTGLIFRNTKTN
;
A
#
# COMPACT_ATOMS: atom_id res chain seq x y z
N MET A 1 -5.77 -1.43 8.70
CA MET A 1 -6.42 -2.75 8.53
C MET A 1 -7.93 -2.62 8.30
N PHE A 2 -8.75 -2.25 9.30
CA PHE A 2 -10.22 -2.18 9.13
C PHE A 2 -10.69 -1.24 8.02
N VAL A 3 -10.17 -0.01 7.95
CA VAL A 3 -10.50 0.94 6.88
C VAL A 3 -10.27 0.32 5.50
N PHE A 4 -9.14 -0.38 5.32
CA PHE A 4 -8.89 -1.05 4.06
C PHE A 4 -9.95 -2.13 3.76
N HIS A 5 -10.19 -3.05 4.70
CA HIS A 5 -11.08 -4.17 4.45
C HIS A 5 -12.56 -3.79 4.30
N GLU A 6 -13.03 -2.79 5.06
CA GLU A 6 -14.45 -2.41 5.11
C GLU A 6 -14.81 -1.26 4.15
N ILE A 7 -13.85 -0.41 3.77
CA ILE A 7 -14.12 0.82 3.01
C ILE A 7 -13.44 0.80 1.64
N ILE A 8 -12.14 0.46 1.59
CA ILE A 8 -11.34 0.63 0.36
C ILE A 8 -11.45 -0.58 -0.55
N LYS A 9 -11.26 -1.78 0.00
CA LYS A 9 -10.97 -3.02 -0.73
C LYS A 9 -12.00 -3.32 -1.81
N ARG A 10 -13.28 -3.41 -1.44
CA ARG A 10 -14.35 -3.80 -2.38
C ARG A 10 -14.57 -2.75 -3.47
N PRO A 11 -14.82 -1.45 -3.16
CA PRO A 11 -14.99 -0.43 -4.20
C PRO A 11 -13.78 -0.29 -5.13
N LEU A 12 -12.56 -0.41 -4.60
CA LEU A 12 -11.34 -0.31 -5.40
C LEU A 12 -11.22 -1.49 -6.38
N ILE A 13 -11.47 -2.73 -5.93
CA ILE A 13 -11.44 -3.90 -6.80
C ILE A 13 -12.52 -3.77 -7.88
N GLU A 14 -13.76 -3.47 -7.52
CA GLU A 14 -14.88 -3.38 -8.48
C GLU A 14 -14.72 -2.30 -9.56
N ASN A 15 -13.91 -1.27 -9.29
CA ASN A 15 -13.61 -0.20 -10.25
C ASN A 15 -12.21 -0.31 -10.86
N SER A 16 -11.49 -1.41 -10.62
CA SER A 16 -10.19 -1.68 -11.23
C SER A 16 -10.33 -2.25 -12.66
N PRO A 17 -9.27 -2.21 -13.49
CA PRO A 17 -9.27 -2.88 -14.79
C PRO A 17 -9.63 -4.37 -14.70
N LEU A 18 -10.22 -4.90 -15.77
CA LEU A 18 -10.73 -6.28 -15.83
C LEU A 18 -9.72 -7.33 -15.36
N PHE A 19 -8.45 -7.18 -15.74
CA PHE A 19 -7.37 -8.06 -15.30
C PHE A 19 -7.27 -8.16 -13.77
N LEU A 20 -7.30 -7.03 -13.07
CA LEU A 20 -7.21 -7.00 -11.60
C LEU A 20 -8.50 -7.50 -10.96
N GLN A 21 -9.66 -7.14 -11.51
CA GLN A 21 -10.95 -7.67 -11.04
C GLN A 21 -10.95 -9.21 -11.04
N ASN A 22 -10.53 -9.83 -12.15
CA ASN A 22 -10.55 -11.29 -12.30
C ASN A 22 -9.59 -12.00 -11.33
N LYS A 23 -8.40 -11.42 -11.09
CA LYS A 23 -7.38 -11.99 -10.19
C LYS A 23 -7.72 -11.80 -8.71
N LEU A 24 -8.33 -10.66 -8.35
CA LEU A 24 -8.52 -10.26 -6.95
C LEU A 24 -9.90 -10.60 -6.39
N GLN A 25 -10.76 -11.31 -7.14
CA GLN A 25 -12.11 -11.68 -6.67
C GLN A 25 -12.08 -12.41 -5.32
N GLU A 26 -11.14 -13.33 -5.09
CA GLU A 26 -11.04 -14.07 -3.82
C GLU A 26 -10.84 -13.14 -2.62
N LEU A 27 -10.11 -12.04 -2.81
CA LEU A 27 -9.84 -11.07 -1.75
C LEU A 27 -11.07 -10.20 -1.46
N LYS A 28 -11.92 -9.97 -2.47
CA LYS A 28 -13.10 -9.12 -2.37
C LYS A 28 -14.08 -9.65 -1.32
N ASP A 29 -14.40 -10.94 -1.40
CA ASP A 29 -15.46 -11.58 -0.60
C ASP A 29 -14.98 -12.00 0.81
N PHE A 30 -13.70 -11.80 1.12
CA PHE A 30 -13.15 -12.10 2.44
C PHE A 30 -13.74 -11.21 3.54
N ASN A 31 -14.43 -11.83 4.50
CA ASN A 31 -15.01 -11.16 5.67
C ASN A 31 -13.97 -10.98 6.78
N TRP A 32 -13.35 -9.80 6.81
CA TRP A 32 -12.33 -9.44 7.79
C TRP A 32 -12.86 -9.37 9.21
N GLY A 33 -14.06 -8.82 9.42
CA GLY A 33 -14.65 -8.69 10.75
C GLY A 33 -14.82 -10.03 11.47
N THR A 34 -15.29 -11.05 10.75
CA THR A 34 -15.41 -12.41 11.29
C THR A 34 -14.05 -13.04 11.56
N TYR A 35 -13.11 -12.93 10.60
CA TYR A 35 -11.75 -13.48 10.77
C TYR A 35 -11.01 -12.84 11.95
N PHE A 36 -11.08 -11.52 12.08
CA PHE A 36 -10.44 -10.81 13.18
C PHE A 36 -10.95 -11.31 14.54
N LYS A 37 -12.27 -11.48 14.68
CA LYS A 37 -12.88 -11.99 15.93
C LYS A 37 -12.45 -13.42 16.26
N SER A 38 -12.32 -14.29 15.27
CA SER A 38 -11.94 -15.69 15.49
C SER A 38 -10.43 -15.91 15.60
N ALA A 39 -9.60 -14.98 15.11
CA ALA A 39 -8.15 -15.13 15.01
C ALA A 39 -7.36 -13.93 15.56
N VAL A 40 -7.88 -13.25 16.60
CA VAL A 40 -7.25 -12.05 17.19
C VAL A 40 -5.76 -12.28 17.49
N LEU A 41 -5.42 -13.40 18.13
CA LEU A 41 -4.04 -13.70 18.50
C LEU A 41 -3.14 -13.82 17.26
N THR A 42 -3.60 -14.52 16.22
CA THR A 42 -2.88 -14.65 14.94
C THR A 42 -2.66 -13.29 14.29
N VAL A 43 -3.67 -12.41 14.31
CA VAL A 43 -3.55 -11.05 13.77
C VAL A 43 -2.52 -10.24 14.55
N LEU A 44 -2.55 -10.29 15.88
CA LEU A 44 -1.61 -9.56 16.73
C LEU A 44 -0.16 -10.05 16.55
N ILE A 45 0.05 -11.38 16.52
CA ILE A 45 1.37 -11.96 16.28
C ILE A 45 1.86 -11.58 14.88
N SER A 46 1.01 -11.68 13.85
CA SER A 46 1.38 -11.32 12.47
C SER A 46 1.76 -9.84 12.36
N PHE A 47 1.00 -8.96 13.02
CA PHE A 47 1.32 -7.53 13.09
C PHE A 47 2.64 -7.28 13.79
N PHE A 48 2.86 -7.91 14.95
CA PHE A 48 4.10 -7.76 15.73
C PHE A 48 5.31 -8.25 14.94
N VAL A 49 5.26 -9.46 14.38
CA VAL A 49 6.32 -10.03 13.55
C VAL A 49 6.59 -9.15 12.34
N GLY A 50 5.55 -8.64 11.69
CA GLY A 50 5.70 -7.69 10.58
C GLY A 50 6.41 -6.40 11.00
N ALA A 51 6.01 -5.79 12.12
CA ALA A 51 6.62 -4.56 12.63
C ALA A 51 8.08 -4.75 13.02
N VAL A 52 8.42 -5.83 13.74
CA VAL A 52 9.80 -6.16 14.11
C VAL A 52 10.66 -6.42 12.88
N SER A 53 10.15 -7.18 11.92
CA SER A 53 10.86 -7.45 10.66
C SER A 53 11.13 -6.16 9.89
N HIS A 54 10.17 -5.23 9.86
CA HIS A 54 10.33 -3.94 9.20
C HIS A 54 11.39 -3.08 9.89
N ILE A 55 11.36 -2.96 11.22
CA ILE A 55 12.37 -2.22 11.99
C ILE A 55 13.76 -2.80 11.78
N LEU A 56 13.88 -4.14 11.79
CA LEU A 56 15.13 -4.82 11.50
C LEU A 56 15.64 -4.50 10.09
N TRP A 57 14.75 -4.53 9.09
CA TRP A 57 15.10 -4.20 7.71
C TRP A 57 15.54 -2.74 7.56
N ASP A 58 14.84 -1.81 8.22
CA ASP A 58 15.19 -0.39 8.20
C ASP A 58 16.57 -0.13 8.82
N SER A 59 16.90 -0.87 9.88
CA SER A 59 18.20 -0.78 10.55
C SER A 59 19.39 -1.11 9.64
N MET A 60 19.16 -1.85 8.55
CA MET A 60 20.16 -2.24 7.55
C MET A 60 20.13 -1.40 6.27
N THR A 61 19.10 -0.57 6.07
CA THR A 61 18.84 0.11 4.79
C THR A 61 18.81 1.64 4.89
N HIS A 62 18.97 2.19 6.09
CA HIS A 62 19.04 3.63 6.31
C HIS A 62 20.40 4.03 6.88
N TRP A 63 20.88 5.22 6.51
CA TRP A 63 22.19 5.74 6.91
C TRP A 63 22.34 5.84 8.44
N ASP A 64 21.24 6.13 9.14
CA ASP A 64 21.13 6.20 10.58
C ASP A 64 20.65 4.89 11.22
N GLY A 65 20.51 3.81 10.45
CA GLY A 65 20.10 2.51 10.93
C GLY A 65 21.13 1.84 11.86
N TYR A 66 20.65 1.16 12.90
CA TYR A 66 21.51 0.51 13.90
C TYR A 66 22.56 -0.44 13.30
N MET A 67 22.16 -1.29 12.35
CA MET A 67 23.09 -2.23 11.71
C MET A 67 24.07 -1.51 10.79
N VAL A 68 23.61 -0.48 10.06
CA VAL A 68 24.48 0.34 9.19
C VAL A 68 25.56 1.07 10.00
N GLN A 69 25.21 1.63 11.16
CA GLN A 69 26.18 2.33 12.01
C GLN A 69 27.19 1.38 12.68
N ARG A 70 26.82 0.11 12.92
CA ARG A 70 27.64 -0.85 13.68
C ARG A 70 28.51 -1.75 12.80
N PHE A 71 28.05 -2.10 11.62
CA PHE A 71 28.74 -3.02 10.71
C PHE A 71 29.20 -2.29 9.46
N SER A 72 30.52 -2.15 9.29
CA SER A 72 31.13 -1.41 8.18
C SER A 72 30.76 -1.95 6.80
N VAL A 73 30.39 -3.23 6.69
CA VAL A 73 29.94 -3.86 5.43
C VAL A 73 28.84 -3.06 4.75
N PHE A 74 27.88 -2.51 5.49
CA PHE A 74 26.76 -1.76 4.90
C PHE A 74 27.18 -0.41 4.30
N ASN A 75 28.33 0.12 4.68
CA ASN A 75 28.88 1.38 4.17
C ASN A 75 29.90 1.16 3.05
N LEU A 76 30.19 -0.10 2.67
CA LEU A 76 31.03 -0.36 1.50
C LEU A 76 30.36 0.22 0.25
N GLU A 77 31.15 0.93 -0.55
CA GLU A 77 30.66 1.53 -1.77
C GLU A 77 30.82 0.55 -2.94
N VAL A 78 29.74 0.36 -3.68
CA VAL A 78 29.74 -0.33 -4.98
C VAL A 78 29.31 0.69 -6.01
N PHE A 79 30.18 1.00 -6.98
CA PHE A 79 29.97 2.09 -7.95
C PHE A 79 29.58 3.43 -7.29
N THR A 80 30.30 3.84 -6.22
CA THR A 80 30.06 5.09 -5.45
C THR A 80 28.72 5.14 -4.68
N VAL A 81 28.00 4.02 -4.59
CA VAL A 81 26.76 3.91 -3.83
C VAL A 81 26.98 2.96 -2.64
N PRO A 82 26.71 3.39 -1.39
CA PRO A 82 26.80 2.52 -0.23
C PRO A 82 25.86 1.32 -0.31
N LEU A 83 26.31 0.16 0.18
CA LEU A 83 25.54 -1.08 0.16
C LEU A 83 24.17 -0.96 0.84
N PHE A 84 24.04 -0.21 1.94
CA PHE A 84 22.73 -0.01 2.59
C PHE A 84 21.71 0.63 1.65
N LYS A 85 22.15 1.57 0.80
CA LYS A 85 21.28 2.29 -0.14
C LYS A 85 20.92 1.43 -1.35
N ILE A 86 21.87 0.59 -1.79
CA ILE A 86 21.59 -0.44 -2.80
C ILE A 86 20.55 -1.43 -2.25
N ALA A 87 20.75 -1.94 -1.03
CA ALA A 87 19.82 -2.83 -0.36
C ALA A 87 18.44 -2.19 -0.19
N GLN A 88 18.38 -0.90 0.17
CA GLN A 88 17.13 -0.14 0.29
C GLN A 88 16.31 -0.19 -1.00
N HIS A 89 16.89 0.20 -2.14
CA HIS A 89 16.19 0.24 -3.42
C HIS A 89 15.95 -1.15 -4.02
N ALA A 90 16.94 -2.04 -3.96
CA ALA A 90 16.82 -3.40 -4.48
C ALA A 90 15.71 -4.17 -3.75
N SER A 91 15.62 -4.05 -2.42
CA SER A 91 14.57 -4.71 -1.64
C SER A 91 13.17 -4.23 -2.01
N SER A 92 13.00 -2.94 -2.29
CA SER A 92 11.72 -2.38 -2.76
C SER A 92 11.34 -2.91 -4.15
N ILE A 93 12.31 -3.00 -5.07
CA ILE A 93 12.09 -3.56 -6.42
C ILE A 93 11.74 -5.05 -6.34
N ILE A 94 12.48 -5.83 -5.55
CA ILE A 94 12.22 -7.26 -5.33
C ILE A 94 10.83 -7.45 -4.71
N GLY A 95 10.50 -6.68 -3.67
CA GLY A 95 9.20 -6.75 -3.00
C GLY A 95 8.04 -6.43 -3.95
N LEU A 96 8.14 -5.35 -4.73
CA LEU A 96 7.13 -4.99 -5.73
C LEU A 96 7.01 -6.08 -6.81
N SER A 97 8.13 -6.58 -7.30
CA SER A 97 8.16 -7.65 -8.31
C SER A 97 7.50 -8.93 -7.79
N TRP A 98 7.73 -9.27 -6.52
CA TRP A 98 7.10 -10.41 -5.87
C TRP A 98 5.59 -10.25 -5.72
N ILE A 99 5.11 -9.04 -5.35
CA ILE A 99 3.68 -8.73 -5.29
C ILE A 99 3.03 -8.87 -6.68
N LEU A 100 3.65 -8.29 -7.71
CA LEU A 100 3.15 -8.38 -9.09
C LEU A 100 3.14 -9.82 -9.59
N PHE A 101 4.19 -10.59 -9.32
CA PHE A 101 4.26 -12.02 -9.63
C PHE A 101 3.16 -12.82 -8.93
N TYR A 102 2.91 -12.55 -7.65
CA TYR A 102 1.85 -13.21 -6.89
C TYR A 102 0.47 -12.89 -7.48
N ILE A 103 0.19 -11.61 -7.79
CA ILE A 103 -1.07 -11.20 -8.44
C ILE A 103 -1.22 -11.89 -9.80
N TYR A 104 -0.16 -11.97 -10.59
CA TYR A 104 -0.17 -12.66 -11.88
C TYR A 104 -0.49 -14.16 -11.73
N LYS A 105 0.04 -14.82 -10.70
CA LYS A 105 -0.16 -16.25 -10.42
C LYS A 105 -1.55 -16.58 -9.87
N LEU A 106 -2.28 -15.60 -9.29
CA LEU A 106 -3.64 -15.84 -8.80
C LEU A 106 -4.53 -16.41 -9.91
N ALA A 107 -5.37 -17.38 -9.55
CA ALA A 107 -6.32 -17.98 -10.47
C ALA A 107 -7.36 -16.92 -10.89
N GLU A 108 -7.68 -16.89 -12.18
CA GLU A 108 -8.73 -16.00 -12.66
C GLU A 108 -10.10 -16.56 -12.28
N LYS A 109 -10.93 -15.73 -11.66
CA LYS A 109 -12.32 -16.05 -11.38
C LYS A 109 -13.21 -15.05 -12.10
N ASN A 110 -13.92 -15.55 -13.10
CA ASN A 110 -14.90 -14.77 -13.87
C ASN A 110 -16.26 -14.71 -13.16
N LYS A 111 -16.26 -14.44 -11.86
CA LYS A 111 -17.48 -14.28 -11.06
C LYS A 111 -17.63 -12.82 -10.64
N ASN A 112 -18.81 -12.24 -10.85
CA ASN A 112 -19.19 -10.93 -10.32
C ASN A 112 -18.28 -9.76 -10.75
N ILE A 113 -17.84 -9.75 -12.01
CA ILE A 113 -17.16 -8.60 -12.62
C ILE A 113 -18.13 -7.41 -12.68
N LYS A 114 -17.66 -6.21 -12.34
CA LYS A 114 -18.45 -4.98 -12.41
C LYS A 114 -17.90 -4.09 -13.53
N ILE A 115 -18.83 -3.41 -14.21
CA ILE A 115 -18.48 -2.31 -15.10
C ILE A 115 -17.86 -1.21 -14.24
N ILE A 116 -16.71 -0.69 -14.68
CA ILE A 116 -16.00 0.40 -14.02
C ILE A 116 -16.91 1.62 -13.99
N ASP A 117 -17.14 2.16 -12.79
CA ASP A 117 -17.87 3.42 -12.61
C ASP A 117 -16.88 4.58 -12.71
N PHE A 118 -16.96 5.37 -13.78
CA PHE A 118 -16.08 6.52 -13.98
C PHE A 118 -16.25 7.60 -12.90
N ASN A 119 -17.40 7.67 -12.21
CA ASN A 119 -17.59 8.60 -11.10
C ASN A 119 -16.69 8.24 -9.91
N TYR A 120 -16.37 6.96 -9.72
CA TYR A 120 -15.43 6.53 -8.68
C TYR A 120 -14.04 7.14 -8.91
N TRP A 121 -13.53 7.05 -10.14
CA TRP A 121 -12.22 7.60 -10.48
C TRP A 121 -12.22 9.13 -10.51
N PHE A 122 -13.29 9.74 -11.03
CA PHE A 122 -13.44 11.19 -11.01
C PHE A 122 -13.41 11.75 -9.57
N LEU A 123 -14.19 11.18 -8.65
CA LEU A 123 -14.20 11.60 -7.25
C LEU A 123 -12.88 11.32 -6.53
N SER A 124 -12.24 10.18 -6.84
CA SER A 124 -10.90 9.86 -6.30
C SER A 124 -9.87 10.91 -6.73
N ILE A 125 -9.87 11.28 -8.01
CA ILE A 125 -8.97 12.32 -8.54
C ILE A 125 -9.30 13.68 -7.93
N LEU A 126 -10.58 14.04 -7.82
CA LEU A 126 -11.02 15.30 -7.23
C LEU A 126 -10.54 15.42 -5.77
N PHE A 127 -10.80 14.40 -4.94
CA PHE A 127 -10.32 14.39 -3.55
C PHE A 127 -8.80 14.41 -3.48
N ALA A 128 -8.10 13.68 -4.35
CA ALA A 128 -6.65 13.68 -4.39
C ALA A 128 -6.09 15.07 -4.67
N VAL A 129 -6.60 15.76 -5.70
CA VAL A 129 -6.16 17.12 -6.05
C VAL A 129 -6.40 18.09 -4.89
N VAL A 130 -7.58 18.05 -4.27
CA VAL A 130 -7.91 18.92 -3.13
C VAL A 130 -7.00 18.63 -1.93
N LEU A 131 -6.83 17.36 -1.56
CA LEU A 131 -6.00 16.98 -0.40
C LEU A 131 -4.52 17.25 -0.62
N ILE A 132 -4.01 17.07 -1.84
CA ILE A 132 -2.66 17.46 -2.23
C ILE A 132 -2.52 18.98 -2.12
N ALA A 133 -3.43 19.77 -2.71
CA ALA A 133 -3.38 21.23 -2.63
C ALA A 133 -3.36 21.73 -1.18
N VAL A 134 -4.22 21.17 -0.32
CA VAL A 134 -4.24 21.44 1.12
C VAL A 134 -2.89 21.08 1.77
N ARG A 135 -2.35 19.89 1.48
CA ARG A 135 -1.07 19.43 2.03
C ARG A 135 0.09 20.37 1.69
N PHE A 136 0.13 20.88 0.47
CA PHE A 136 1.14 21.82 0.02
C PHE A 136 0.92 23.23 0.58
N TYR A 137 -0.33 23.67 0.73
CA TYR A 137 -0.68 24.97 1.32
C TYR A 137 -0.20 25.10 2.77
N PHE A 138 -0.34 24.04 3.59
CA PHE A 138 0.13 24.04 4.98
C PHE A 138 1.66 23.89 5.14
N GLY A 139 2.41 23.89 4.04
CA GLY A 139 3.85 23.82 4.04
C GLY A 139 4.37 22.39 4.12
N THR A 140 5.04 21.95 3.06
CA THR A 140 5.81 20.70 3.04
C THR A 140 7.27 21.02 2.78
N GLN A 141 8.18 20.46 3.59
CA GLN A 141 9.61 20.57 3.35
C GLN A 141 10.03 19.69 2.16
N LEU A 142 10.10 20.26 0.97
CA LEU A 142 10.42 19.56 -0.29
C LEU A 142 11.91 19.32 -0.51
N ASN A 143 12.77 19.83 0.38
CA ASN A 143 14.22 19.63 0.34
C ASN A 143 14.64 18.15 0.45
N LYS A 144 13.77 17.29 0.96
CA LYS A 144 13.95 15.83 0.99
C LYS A 144 12.97 15.17 0.03
N ILE A 145 13.48 14.42 -0.94
CA ILE A 145 12.66 13.68 -1.92
C ILE A 145 11.61 12.80 -1.23
N GLY A 146 11.97 12.16 -0.11
CA GLY A 146 11.03 11.35 0.69
C GLY A 146 9.80 12.14 1.17
N ASN A 147 9.96 13.39 1.59
CA ASN A 147 8.85 14.23 2.03
C ASN A 147 7.92 14.60 0.86
N ALA A 148 8.48 14.83 -0.32
CA ALA A 148 7.71 15.11 -1.53
C ALA A 148 6.86 13.88 -1.91
N VAL A 149 7.46 12.68 -1.91
CA VAL A 149 6.77 11.42 -2.20
C VAL A 149 5.63 11.16 -1.22
N VAL A 150 5.89 11.26 0.09
CA VAL A 150 4.86 11.05 1.13
C VAL A 150 3.72 12.05 1.00
N SER A 151 4.03 13.30 0.65
CA SER A 151 3.03 14.36 0.49
C SER A 151 2.13 14.20 -0.73
N ILE A 152 2.44 13.24 -1.61
CA ILE A 152 1.58 12.82 -2.71
C ILE A 152 0.85 11.51 -2.35
N ILE A 153 1.58 10.50 -1.87
CA ILE A 153 0.99 9.17 -1.60
C ILE A 153 -0.06 9.22 -0.50
N SER A 154 0.18 9.95 0.61
CA SER A 154 -0.76 9.97 1.73
C SER A 154 -2.13 10.58 1.34
N PRO A 155 -2.19 11.75 0.67
CA PRO A 155 -3.44 12.26 0.10
C PRO A 155 -4.15 11.30 -0.88
N LEU A 156 -3.41 10.58 -1.74
CA LEU A 156 -4.01 9.62 -2.67
C LEU A 156 -4.73 8.49 -1.94
N VAL A 157 -4.12 7.93 -0.88
CA VAL A 157 -4.76 6.89 -0.06
C VAL A 157 -6.00 7.44 0.65
N LEU A 158 -5.94 8.66 1.17
CA LEU A 158 -7.10 9.32 1.79
C LEU A 158 -8.22 9.57 0.78
N ALA A 159 -7.90 10.00 -0.43
CA ALA A 159 -8.86 10.22 -1.49
C ALA A 159 -9.60 8.94 -1.91
N ILE A 160 -8.87 7.83 -2.05
CA ILE A 160 -9.45 6.50 -2.28
C ILE A 160 -10.29 6.06 -1.08
N THR A 161 -9.91 6.42 0.14
CA THR A 161 -10.69 6.13 1.36
C THR A 161 -12.02 6.88 1.37
N PHE A 162 -12.02 8.19 1.09
CA PHE A 162 -13.25 8.99 1.02
C PHE A 162 -14.15 8.55 -0.12
N THR A 163 -13.60 8.26 -1.28
CA THR A 163 -14.37 7.70 -2.40
C THR A 163 -14.93 6.33 -2.02
N GLY A 164 -14.13 5.47 -1.39
CA GLY A 164 -14.57 4.18 -0.87
C GLY A 164 -15.76 4.31 0.09
N LEU A 165 -15.78 5.32 0.97
CA LEU A 165 -16.91 5.56 1.89
C LEU A 165 -18.23 5.85 1.15
N ILE A 166 -18.17 6.55 0.02
CA ILE A 166 -19.35 6.87 -0.80
C ILE A 166 -19.82 5.61 -1.54
N PHE A 167 -18.89 4.82 -2.07
CA PHE A 167 -19.20 3.65 -2.90
C PHE A 167 -19.34 2.32 -2.12
N ARG A 168 -19.08 2.30 -0.81
CA ARG A 168 -19.19 1.07 -0.01
C ARG A 168 -20.62 0.54 0.09
N ASN A 169 -21.65 1.39 0.01
CA ASN A 169 -23.04 1.00 0.24
C ASN A 169 -23.90 0.92 -1.02
N THR A 170 -23.38 1.29 -2.20
CA THR A 170 -24.22 1.49 -3.39
C THR A 170 -24.59 0.20 -4.14
N LYS A 171 -24.16 -1.01 -3.71
CA LYS A 171 -24.45 -2.27 -4.42
C LYS A 171 -24.69 -3.49 -3.51
N THR A 172 -25.47 -3.32 -2.46
CA THR A 172 -26.25 -4.43 -1.86
C THR A 172 -27.72 -4.24 -2.22
N ASN A 173 -28.06 -4.51 -3.48
CA ASN A 173 -29.39 -4.82 -3.97
C ASN A 173 -29.22 -5.88 -5.06
#